data_AF-A0A7S1HI03-F1
#
_entry.id   AF-A0A7S1HI03-F1
#
_cell.length_a   1.000
_cell.length_b   1.000
_cell.length_c   1.000
_cell.angle_alpha   90.00
_cell.angle_beta   90.00
_cell.angle_gamma   90.00
#
_symmetry.space_group_name_H-M   'P 1'
#
loop_
_entity.id
_entity.type
_entity.pdbx_description
1 polymer ?
#
loop_
_entity_poly.entity_id
_entity_poly.type
_entity_poly.pdbx_seq_one_letter_code
_entity_poly.pdbx_strand_id
1 'polypeptide(L)'
;HEGTRFVRWNEVKHSEESGALEVVKWANLKRHNRMIEKMLRSYNDDCSFLLDIARANVVFESLADLTVCFRAISGDDNVWVEKVTNRLSPDYRSDQTAGYRDVCIRLRIVNYQAQ
;
A
#
# COMPACT_ATOMS: atom_id res chain seq x y z
N HIS A 1 19.55 -13.70 -16.56
CA HIS A 1 18.60 -12.57 -16.60
C HIS A 1 19.23 -11.41 -15.85
N GLU A 2 19.78 -10.44 -16.57
CA GLU A 2 20.32 -9.21 -15.98
C GLU A 2 19.20 -8.53 -15.19
N GLY A 3 19.43 -8.33 -13.89
CA GLY A 3 18.42 -7.83 -12.97
C GLY A 3 18.10 -6.37 -13.31
N THR A 4 16.87 -6.13 -13.75
CA THR A 4 16.35 -4.77 -13.92
C THR A 4 16.50 -4.01 -12.60
N ARG A 5 17.38 -3.01 -12.59
CA ARG A 5 17.62 -2.16 -11.42
C ARG A 5 16.53 -1.09 -11.37
N PHE A 6 15.61 -1.24 -10.42
CA PHE A 6 14.61 -0.22 -10.14
C PHE A 6 15.20 0.92 -9.32
N VAL A 7 14.71 2.14 -9.53
CA VAL A 7 15.11 3.35 -8.79
C VAL A 7 13.98 3.84 -7.88
N ARG A 8 14.32 4.60 -6.84
CA ARG A 8 13.31 5.16 -5.92
C ARG A 8 12.59 6.33 -6.60
N TRP A 9 11.29 6.50 -6.32
CA TRP A 9 10.50 7.65 -6.80
C TRP A 9 11.21 8.99 -6.57
N ASN A 10 11.81 9.19 -5.39
CA ASN A 10 12.51 10.44 -5.05
C ASN A 10 13.71 10.75 -5.96
N GLU A 11 14.32 9.74 -6.59
CA GLU A 11 15.45 9.92 -7.51
C GLU A 11 14.99 10.40 -8.90
N VAL A 12 13.72 10.16 -9.26
CA VAL A 12 13.20 10.44 -10.60
C VAL A 12 12.08 11.48 -10.64
N LYS A 13 11.46 11.82 -9.50
CA LYS A 13 10.31 12.74 -9.44
C LYS A 13 10.59 14.16 -9.95
N HIS A 14 11.86 14.55 -10.05
CA HIS A 14 12.31 15.82 -10.59
C HIS A 14 13.20 15.65 -11.82
N SER A 15 13.30 14.44 -12.37
CA SER A 15 14.05 14.19 -13.59
C SER A 15 13.24 14.67 -14.79
N GLU A 16 13.87 15.46 -15.66
CA GLU A 16 13.33 15.86 -16.95
C GLU A 16 13.64 14.81 -18.05
N GLU A 17 14.32 13.72 -17.69
CA GLU A 17 14.78 12.70 -18.63
C GLU A 17 13.61 11.79 -19.06
N SER A 18 13.35 11.75 -20.38
CA SER A 18 12.37 10.84 -20.98
C SER A 18 12.70 9.40 -20.64
N GLY A 19 11.77 8.71 -19.95
CA GLY A 19 11.92 7.32 -19.51
C GLY A 19 12.24 7.13 -18.02
N ALA A 20 12.46 8.21 -17.26
CA ALA A 20 12.76 8.13 -15.82
C ALA A 20 11.66 7.44 -14.98
N LEU A 21 10.41 7.42 -15.48
CA LEU A 21 9.29 6.73 -14.82
C LEU A 21 9.27 5.21 -15.06
N GLU A 22 9.88 4.72 -16.14
CA GLU A 22 9.85 3.30 -16.52
C GLU A 22 10.71 2.43 -15.60
N VAL A 23 11.69 3.06 -14.94
CA VAL A 23 12.59 2.43 -13.97
C VAL A 23 12.02 2.44 -12.54
N VAL A 24 10.84 3.04 -12.31
CA VAL A 24 10.14 2.97 -11.03
C VAL A 24 9.33 1.68 -10.95
N LYS A 25 9.52 0.93 -9.87
CA LYS A 25 8.69 -0.26 -9.60
C LYS A 25 7.34 0.14 -9.01
N TRP A 26 6.32 0.18 -9.85
CA TRP A 26 4.94 0.40 -9.42
C TRP A 26 4.33 -0.86 -8.82
N ALA A 27 3.37 -0.67 -7.91
CA ALA A 27 2.63 -1.78 -7.34
C ALA A 27 1.58 -2.27 -8.34
N ASN A 28 1.47 -3.60 -8.47
CA ASN A 28 0.47 -4.21 -9.33
C ASN A 28 -0.90 -4.26 -8.64
N LEU A 29 -1.96 -4.06 -9.42
CA LEU A 29 -3.32 -4.37 -8.97
C LEU A 29 -3.46 -5.84 -8.59
N LYS A 30 -4.39 -6.10 -7.67
CA LYS A 30 -4.75 -7.47 -7.30
C LYS A 30 -5.26 -8.22 -8.54
N ARG A 31 -4.73 -9.42 -8.78
CA ARG A 31 -5.13 -10.26 -9.92
C ARG A 31 -6.61 -10.61 -9.86
N HIS A 32 -7.30 -10.59 -11.01
CA HIS A 32 -8.72 -10.93 -11.15
C HIS A 32 -9.14 -12.20 -10.40
N ASN A 33 -8.46 -13.32 -10.64
CA ASN A 33 -8.78 -14.60 -9.97
C ASN A 33 -8.71 -14.50 -8.44
N ARG A 34 -7.77 -13.71 -7.90
CA ARG A 34 -7.64 -13.48 -6.45
C ARG A 34 -8.68 -12.51 -5.90
N MET A 35 -9.20 -11.61 -6.73
CA MET A 35 -10.34 -10.75 -6.38
C MET A 35 -11.61 -11.60 -6.25
N ILE A 36 -11.90 -12.42 -7.28
CA ILE A 36 -13.06 -13.33 -7.32
C ILE A 36 -13.01 -14.29 -6.13
N GLU A 37 -11.90 -15.00 -5.93
CA GLU A 37 -11.74 -15.95 -4.82
C GLU A 37 -11.99 -15.29 -3.45
N LYS A 38 -11.52 -14.06 -3.25
CA LYS A 38 -11.68 -13.33 -2.00
C LYS A 38 -13.14 -12.90 -1.78
N MET A 39 -13.80 -12.42 -2.83
CA MET A 39 -15.20 -12.02 -2.80
C MET A 39 -16.09 -13.20 -2.42
N LEU A 40 -15.97 -14.34 -3.13
CA LEU A 40 -16.76 -15.55 -2.87
C LEU A 40 -16.50 -16.11 -1.46
N ARG A 41 -15.23 -16.16 -1.02
CA ARG A 41 -14.88 -16.78 0.28
C ARG A 41 -15.21 -15.91 1.49
N SER A 42 -15.16 -14.58 1.36
CA SER A 42 -15.10 -13.70 2.51
C SER A 42 -16.13 -12.58 2.53
N TYR A 43 -16.76 -12.28 1.40
CA TYR A 43 -17.64 -11.11 1.26
C TYR A 43 -19.02 -11.43 0.69
N ASN A 44 -19.43 -12.71 0.66
CA ASN A 44 -20.77 -13.14 0.24
C ASN A 44 -21.21 -12.48 -1.08
N ASP A 45 -20.32 -12.57 -2.08
CA ASP A 45 -20.50 -12.04 -3.43
C ASP A 45 -20.58 -10.51 -3.56
N ASP A 46 -20.41 -9.75 -2.47
CA ASP A 46 -20.41 -8.29 -2.48
C ASP A 46 -19.01 -7.73 -2.76
N CYS A 47 -18.83 -7.17 -3.96
CA CYS A 47 -17.57 -6.60 -4.41
C CYS A 47 -17.21 -5.28 -3.72
N SER A 48 -18.17 -4.60 -3.06
CA SER A 48 -17.92 -3.33 -2.35
C SER A 48 -16.94 -3.50 -1.17
N PHE A 49 -16.77 -4.73 -0.67
CA PHE A 49 -15.82 -5.07 0.40
C PHE A 49 -14.40 -5.40 -0.11
N LEU A 50 -14.14 -5.35 -1.42
CA LEU A 50 -12.80 -5.55 -2.00
C LEU A 50 -11.91 -4.30 -1.83
N LEU A 51 -11.46 -4.05 -0.61
CA LEU A 51 -10.69 -2.85 -0.25
C LEU A 51 -9.17 -2.94 -0.52
N ASP A 52 -8.71 -3.99 -1.22
CA ASP A 52 -7.29 -4.25 -1.50
C ASP A 52 -6.99 -4.52 -2.98
N ILE A 53 -7.83 -3.98 -3.88
CA ILE A 53 -7.61 -4.04 -5.33
C ILE A 53 -6.37 -3.25 -5.72
N ALA A 54 -6.34 -1.95 -5.37
CA ALA A 54 -5.15 -1.12 -5.41
C ALA A 54 -4.41 -1.27 -4.08
N ARG A 55 -3.16 -1.73 -4.12
CA ARG A 55 -2.37 -2.01 -2.92
C ARG A 55 -0.89 -1.79 -3.21
N ALA A 56 -0.17 -1.26 -2.24
CA ALA A 56 1.28 -1.13 -2.25
C ALA A 56 1.84 -1.59 -0.91
N ASN A 57 3.12 -1.96 -0.90
CA ASN A 57 3.87 -2.23 0.32
C ASN A 57 5.08 -1.31 0.33
N VAL A 58 5.33 -0.68 1.48
CA VAL A 58 6.56 0.07 1.73
C VAL A 58 7.34 -0.69 2.80
N VAL A 59 8.58 -1.03 2.50
CA VAL A 59 9.46 -1.80 3.40
C VAL A 59 10.42 -0.82 4.04
N PHE A 60 10.56 -0.91 5.37
CA PHE A 60 11.42 -0.05 6.16
C PHE A 60 12.42 -0.90 6.95
N GLU A 61 13.62 -0.38 7.13
CA GLU A 61 14.64 -1.00 8.00
C GLU A 61 14.46 -0.61 9.46
N SER A 62 13.80 0.52 9.73
CA SER A 62 13.57 1.02 11.08
C SER A 62 12.10 1.39 11.33
N LEU A 63 11.66 1.28 12.59
CA LEU A 63 10.34 1.75 13.03
C LEU A 63 10.22 3.28 12.97
N ALA A 64 11.33 3.99 13.09
CA ALA A 64 11.38 5.44 12.95
C ALA A 64 10.98 5.86 11.53
N ASP A 65 11.54 5.24 10.49
CA ASP A 65 11.21 5.54 9.09
C ASP A 65 9.75 5.20 8.76
N LEU A 66 9.24 4.08 9.28
CA LEU A 66 7.83 3.73 9.17
C LEU A 66 6.96 4.84 9.77
N THR A 67 7.31 5.32 10.96
CA THR A 67 6.55 6.38 11.66
C THR A 67 6.57 7.70 10.89
N VAL A 68 7.72 8.07 10.32
CA VAL A 68 7.85 9.25 9.45
C VAL A 68 6.94 9.12 8.22
N CYS A 69 6.97 7.98 7.54
CA CYS A 69 6.12 7.73 6.38
C CYS A 69 4.63 7.74 6.75
N PHE A 70 4.25 7.09 7.85
CA PHE A 70 2.86 7.08 8.33
C PHE A 70 2.34 8.50 8.63
N ARG A 71 3.16 9.34 9.27
CA ARG A 71 2.81 10.74 9.54
C ARG A 71 2.66 11.55 8.26
N ALA A 72 3.54 11.33 7.27
CA ALA A 72 3.44 11.99 5.97
C ALA A 72 2.13 11.62 5.25
N ILE A 73 1.76 10.33 5.22
CA ILE A 73 0.49 9.87 4.63
C ILE A 73 -0.71 10.45 5.38
N SER A 74 -0.66 10.47 6.71
CA SER A 74 -1.77 10.93 7.55
C SER A 74 -1.97 12.45 7.53
N GLY A 75 -0.93 13.21 7.17
CA GLY A 75 -0.98 14.66 7.05
C GLY A 75 -1.20 15.15 5.61
N ASP A 76 -1.44 14.27 4.64
CA ASP A 76 -1.74 14.64 3.26
C ASP A 76 -3.24 14.94 3.12
N ASP A 77 -3.59 16.18 2.80
CA ASP A 77 -4.98 16.64 2.64
C ASP A 77 -5.73 15.93 1.50
N ASN A 78 -5.03 15.23 0.60
CA ASN A 78 -5.65 14.48 -0.50
C ASN A 78 -6.04 13.04 -0.10
N VAL A 79 -5.68 12.61 1.11
CA VAL A 79 -5.89 11.24 1.58
C VAL A 79 -6.66 11.24 2.89
N TRP A 80 -7.65 10.36 2.98
CA TRP A 80 -8.36 10.05 4.21
C TRP A 80 -8.00 8.64 4.68
N VAL A 81 -7.51 8.52 5.93
CA VAL A 81 -7.18 7.22 6.53
C VAL A 81 -8.43 6.60 7.14
N GLU A 82 -9.03 5.64 6.42
CA GLU A 82 -10.24 4.93 6.86
C GLU A 82 -9.98 3.98 8.04
N LYS A 83 -8.84 3.28 8.01
CA LYS A 83 -8.48 2.35 9.09
C LYS A 83 -6.98 2.11 9.16
N VAL A 84 -6.48 2.01 10.39
CA VAL A 84 -5.13 1.54 10.70
C VAL A 84 -5.21 0.23 11.46
N THR A 85 -4.44 -0.77 11.02
CA THR A 85 -4.20 -2.00 11.76
C THR A 85 -2.73 -2.05 12.12
N ASN A 86 -2.41 -1.82 13.40
CA ASN A 86 -1.04 -1.83 13.90
C ASN A 86 -0.72 -3.19 14.53
N ARG A 87 -0.05 -4.06 13.78
CA ARG A 87 0.43 -5.38 14.27
C ARG A 87 1.83 -5.32 14.88
N LEU A 88 2.41 -4.13 14.98
CA LEU A 88 3.67 -3.89 15.67
C LEU A 88 3.47 -3.51 17.14
N SER A 89 2.24 -3.15 17.53
CA SER A 89 1.92 -2.80 18.91
C SER A 89 2.28 -3.94 19.88
N PRO A 90 2.88 -3.65 21.04
CA PRO A 90 3.09 -4.65 22.09
C PRO A 90 1.79 -5.32 22.56
N ASP A 91 0.67 -4.59 22.50
CA ASP A 91 -0.64 -5.09 22.92
C ASP A 91 -1.34 -5.92 21.82
N TYR A 92 -0.74 -6.02 20.63
CA TYR A 92 -1.33 -6.76 19.54
C TYR A 92 -1.11 -8.26 19.73
N ARG A 93 -2.22 -9.00 19.78
CA ARG A 93 -2.25 -10.47 19.84
C ARG A 93 -1.79 -11.08 18.52
N SER A 94 -0.48 -11.28 18.40
CA SER A 94 0.18 -11.79 17.20
C SER A 94 -0.18 -13.24 16.85
N ASP A 95 -0.65 -14.01 17.84
CA ASP A 95 -1.16 -15.37 17.68
C ASP A 95 -2.35 -15.45 16.72
N GLN A 96 -3.17 -14.39 16.66
CA GLN A 96 -4.31 -14.32 15.74
C GLN A 96 -3.91 -14.14 14.27
N THR A 97 -2.65 -13.76 14.01
CA THR A 97 -2.14 -13.56 12.65
C THR A 97 -0.84 -14.31 12.42
N ALA A 98 -0.66 -15.48 13.03
CA ALA A 98 0.51 -16.33 12.82
C ALA A 98 1.86 -15.58 12.92
N GLY A 99 1.94 -14.56 13.78
CA GLY A 99 3.17 -13.78 13.98
C GLY A 99 3.43 -12.63 12.99
N TYR A 100 2.51 -12.28 12.07
CA TYR A 100 2.71 -11.12 11.18
C TYR A 100 2.95 -9.82 11.96
N ARG A 101 3.94 -9.04 11.49
CA ARG A 101 4.38 -7.76 12.07
C ARG A 101 4.40 -6.68 10.98
N ASP A 102 3.33 -5.92 10.88
CA ASP A 102 3.16 -4.86 9.90
C ASP A 102 2.25 -3.73 10.41
N VAL A 103 2.18 -2.64 9.66
CA VAL A 103 1.12 -1.63 9.79
C VAL A 103 0.36 -1.61 8.48
N CYS A 104 -0.92 -2.00 8.53
CA CYS A 104 -1.80 -1.99 7.37
C CYS A 104 -2.73 -0.79 7.44
N ILE A 105 -2.72 0.02 6.37
CA ILE A 105 -3.52 1.24 6.25
C ILE A 105 -4.53 1.03 5.13
N ARG A 106 -5.79 1.33 5.41
CA ARG A 106 -6.82 1.54 4.39
C ARG A 106 -7.03 3.02 4.23
N LEU A 107 -6.94 3.48 2.98
CA LEU A 107 -7.02 4.89 2.65
C LEU A 107 -8.02 5.11 1.52
N ARG A 108 -8.61 6.31 1.51
CA ARG A 108 -9.47 6.82 0.45
C ARG A 108 -8.85 8.11 -0.07
N ILE A 109 -8.79 8.27 -1.39
CA ILE A 109 -8.37 9.52 -2.02
C ILE A 109 -9.59 10.45 -2.00
N VAL A 110 -9.47 11.63 -1.39
CA VAL A 110 -10.59 12.55 -1.18
C VAL A 110 -10.69 13.65 -2.25
N ASN A 111 -9.59 13.95 -2.94
CA ASN A 111 -9.52 15.09 -3.86
C ASN A 111 -9.41 14.67 -5.34
N TYR A 112 -10.03 13.54 -5.69
CA TYR A 112 -10.03 13.07 -7.08
C TYR A 112 -11.08 13.84 -7.90
N GLN A 113 -10.64 14.87 -8.62
CA GLN A 113 -11.39 15.36 -9.77
C GLN A 113 -11.18 14.33 -10.89
N ALA A 114 -12.23 13.59 -11.24
CA ALA A 114 -12.20 12.75 -12.42
C ALA A 114 -11.99 13.66 -13.65
N GLN A 115 -10.87 13.48 -14.34
CA GLN A 115 -10.65 14.04 -15.69
C GLN A 115 -11.40 13.19 -16.72
#